data_AF-A0A239AIY3-F1
#
_entry.id   AF-A0A239AIY3-F1
#
_cell.length_a   1.000
_cell.length_b   1.000
_cell.length_c   1.000
_cell.angle_alpha   90.00
_cell.angle_beta   90.00
_cell.angle_gamma   90.00
#
_symmetry.space_group_name_H-M   'P 1'
#
loop_
_entity.id
_entity.type
_entity.pdbx_description
1 polymer ?
#
loop_
_entity_poly.entity_id
_entity_poly.type
_entity_poly.pdbx_seq_one_letter_code
_entity_poly.pdbx_strand_id
1 'polypeptide(L)' 'MKVTAIIPDDLIAEAMELSKSSTVTDTLKIALKTYIRSQKLKELGALVLNEPLEFKYSSQELREINRK' A
#
# COMPACT_ATOMS: atom_id res chain seq x y z
N MET A 1 -5.39 20.76 9.47
CA MET A 1 -6.84 21.04 9.45
C MET A 1 -7.48 20.29 10.61
N LYS A 2 -8.34 20.93 11.41
CA LYS A 2 -9.11 20.27 12.48
C LYS A 2 -10.45 19.83 11.91
N VAL A 3 -10.85 18.59 12.18
CA VAL A 3 -12.10 17.99 11.70
C VAL A 3 -12.76 17.29 12.89
N THR A 4 -14.09 17.33 12.95
CA THR A 4 -14.90 16.57 13.90
C THR A 4 -15.68 15.52 13.11
N ALA A 5 -15.61 14.27 13.52
CA ALA A 5 -16.31 13.15 12.88
C ALA A 5 -16.90 12.23 13.95
N ILE A 6 -18.00 11.56 13.61
CA ILE A 6 -18.63 10.54 14.45
C ILE A 6 -18.12 9.19 13.94
N ILE A 7 -17.37 8.47 14.77
CA ILE A 7 -16.76 7.18 14.44
C ILE A 7 -16.98 6.24 15.63
N PRO A 8 -17.30 4.95 15.43
CA PRO A 8 -17.39 3.97 16.51
C PRO A 8 -16.07 3.86 17.31
N ASP A 9 -16.18 3.83 18.63
CA ASP A 9 -15.01 3.79 19.53
C ASP A 9 -14.26 2.46 19.44
N ASP A 10 -14.97 1.35 19.24
CA ASP A 10 -14.41 0.01 19.04
C ASP A 10 -13.52 -0.06 17.80
N LEU A 11 -13.97 0.54 16.69
CA LEU A 11 -13.20 0.64 15.45
C LEU A 11 -11.92 1.45 15.64
N ILE A 12 -12.00 2.56 16.38
CA ILE A 12 -10.81 3.38 16.68
C ILE A 12 -9.86 2.61 17.60
N ALA A 13 -10.36 1.90 18.61
CA ALA A 13 -9.55 1.12 19.53
C ALA A 13 -8.78 0.00 18.80
N GLU A 14 -9.45 -0.77 17.95
CA GLU A 14 -8.82 -1.81 17.14
C GLU A 14 -7.76 -1.22 16.20
N ALA A 15 -8.10 -0.12 15.51
CA ALA A 15 -7.14 0.55 14.63
C ALA A 15 -5.92 1.09 15.40
N MET A 16 -6.10 1.59 16.62
CA MET A 16 -5.01 2.05 17.48
C MET A 16 -4.08 0.89 17.89
N GLU A 17 -4.64 -0.25 18.29
CA GLU A 17 -3.89 -1.46 18.63
C GLU A 17 -3.06 -1.97 17.44
N LEU A 18 -3.69 -2.09 16.26
CA LEU A 18 -3.03 -2.56 15.03
C LEU A 18 -1.94 -1.58 14.55
N SER A 19 -2.20 -0.27 14.65
CA SER A 19 -1.24 0.75 14.24
C SER A 19 -0.13 1.01 15.27
N LYS A 20 -0.27 0.48 16.50
CA LYS A 20 0.61 0.74 17.64
C LYS A 20 0.79 2.23 17.93
N SER A 21 -0.22 3.02 17.62
CA SER A 21 -0.17 4.47 17.78
C SER A 21 -0.77 4.88 19.11
N SER A 22 -0.20 5.92 19.72
CA SER A 22 -0.67 6.48 20.97
C SER A 22 -1.81 7.49 20.80
N THR A 23 -2.13 7.92 19.56
CA THR A 23 -3.16 8.95 19.32
C THR A 23 -4.11 8.58 18.18
N VAL A 24 -5.39 8.93 18.35
CA VAL A 24 -6.44 8.76 17.33
C VAL A 24 -6.05 9.43 16.01
N THR A 25 -5.47 10.63 16.07
CA THR A 25 -5.05 11.39 14.88
C THR A 25 -3.97 10.65 14.09
N ASP A 26 -2.98 10.06 14.76
CA ASP A 26 -1.92 9.30 14.11
C ASP A 26 -2.45 7.97 13.55
N THR A 27 -3.32 7.29 14.29
CA THR A 27 -4.03 6.10 13.81
C THR A 27 -4.81 6.38 12.53
N LEU A 28 -5.59 7.47 12.49
CA LEU A 28 -6.33 7.87 11.29
C LEU A 28 -5.39 8.21 10.13
N LYS A 29 -4.27 8.90 10.38
CA LYS A 29 -3.26 9.16 9.34
C LYS A 29 -2.68 7.87 8.77
N ILE A 30 -2.38 6.89 9.62
CA ILE A 30 -1.86 5.58 9.20
C ILE A 30 -2.94 4.83 8.40
N ALA A 31 -4.15 4.73 8.92
CA ALA A 31 -5.26 4.04 8.28
C ALA A 31 -5.56 4.60 6.87
N LEU A 32 -5.64 5.92 6.74
CA LEU A 32 -5.88 6.58 5.46
C LEU A 32 -4.74 6.35 4.46
N LYS A 33 -3.48 6.44 4.89
CA LYS A 33 -2.32 6.16 4.03
C LYS A 33 -2.33 4.71 3.55
N THR A 34 -2.64 3.77 4.44
CA THR A 34 -2.73 2.34 4.13
C THR A 34 -3.87 2.07 3.16
N TYR A 35 -5.03 2.68 3.35
CA TYR A 35 -6.16 2.57 2.43
C TYR A 35 -5.79 3.08 1.03
N ILE A 36 -5.21 4.28 0.93
CA ILE A 36 -4.77 4.85 -0.35
C ILE A 36 -3.76 3.93 -1.05
N ARG A 37 -2.78 3.39 -0.31
CA ARG A 37 -1.81 2.42 -0.86
C ARG A 37 -2.49 1.16 -1.37
N SER A 38 -3.45 0.61 -0.63
CA SER A 38 -4.20 -0.57 -1.05
C SER A 38 -4.96 -0.32 -2.36
N GLN A 39 -5.61 0.84 -2.52
CA GLN A 39 -6.30 1.17 -3.76
C GLN A 39 -5.33 1.28 -4.94
N LYS A 40 -4.19 1.97 -4.75
CA LYS A 40 -3.15 2.07 -5.80
C LYS A 40 -2.60 0.70 -6.21
N LEU A 41 -2.42 -0.22 -5.26
CA LEU A 41 -1.95 -1.57 -5.56
C LEU A 41 -3.01 -2.39 -6.34
N LYS A 42 -4.29 -2.23 -6.02
CA LYS A 42 -5.38 -2.88 -6.78
C LYS A 42 -5.43 -2.37 -8.22
N GLU A 43 -5.34 -1.05 -8.39
CA GLU A 43 -5.28 -0.42 -9.72
C GLU A 43 -4.05 -0.89 -10.50
N LEU A 44 -2.87 -0.90 -9.88
CA LEU A 44 -1.64 -1.41 -10.50
C LEU A 44 -1.78 -2.87 -10.91
N GLY A 45 -2.35 -3.72 -10.05
CA GLY A 45 -2.59 -5.13 -10.37
C GLY A 45 -3.51 -5.30 -11.59
N ALA A 46 -4.56 -4.49 -11.70
CA ALA A 46 -5.43 -4.48 -12.87
C ALA A 46 -4.70 -4.03 -14.14
N LEU A 47 -3.83 -3.01 -14.05
CA LEU A 47 -3.00 -2.56 -15.18
C LEU A 47 -2.04 -3.67 -15.64
N VAL A 48 -1.36 -4.35 -14.72
CA VAL A 48 -0.45 -5.47 -15.04
C VAL A 48 -1.20 -6.67 -15.64
N LEU A 49 -2.45 -6.93 -15.23
CA LEU A 49 -3.27 -7.98 -15.85
C LEU A 49 -3.66 -7.62 -17.28
N ASN A 50 -3.99 -6.35 -17.54
CA ASN A 50 -4.37 -5.86 -18.86
C ASN A 50 -3.17 -5.77 -19.82
N GLU A 51 -2.00 -5.37 -19.30
CA GLU A 51 -0.74 -5.31 -20.03
C GLU A 51 0.35 -6.03 -19.22
N PRO A 52 0.47 -7.37 -19.38
CA PRO A 52 1.46 -8.15 -18.67
C PRO A 52 2.88 -7.66 -18.94
N LEU A 53 3.67 -7.56 -17.88
CA LEU A 53 5.10 -7.27 -17.99
C LEU A 53 5.81 -8.44 -18.67
N GLU A 54 6.14 -8.29 -19.95
CA GLU A 54 6.96 -9.24 -20.69
C GLU A 54 8.44 -8.97 -20.44
N PHE A 55 9.08 -9.84 -19.66
CA PHE A 55 10.53 -9.80 -19.48
C PHE A 55 11.21 -10.51 -20.65
N LYS A 56 11.79 -9.73 -21.57
CA LYS A 56 12.51 -10.24 -22.75
C LYS A 56 13.93 -10.75 -22.46
N TYR A 57 14.32 -10.86 -21.19
CA TYR A 57 15.64 -11.35 -20.82
C TYR A 57 15.52 -12.62 -20.00
N SER A 58 15.94 -13.72 -20.60
CA SER A 58 16.29 -14.93 -19.87
C SER A 58 17.41 -14.64 -18.86
N SER A 59 17.49 -15.46 -17.82
CA SER A 59 18.58 -15.42 -16.84
C SER A 59 19.97 -15.56 -17.50
N GLN A 60 20.03 -16.09 -18.72
CA GLN A 60 21.23 -16.27 -19.52
C GLN A 60 21.63 -14.97 -20.22
N GLU A 61 20.68 -14.29 -20.89
CA GLU A 61 20.90 -12.98 -21.53
C GLU A 61 21.31 -11.89 -20.53
N LEU A 62 20.72 -11.88 -19.31
CA LEU A 62 21.13 -10.94 -18.26
C LEU A 62 22.56 -11.19 -17.76
N ARG A 63 23.02 -12.44 -17.72
CA ARG A 63 24.39 -12.78 -17.31
C ARG A 63 25.40 -12.39 -18.37
N GLU A 64 25.06 -12.49 -19.65
CA GLU A 64 25.93 -12.08 -20.75
C GLU A 64 26.11 -10.56 -20.80
N ILE A 65 25.04 -9.79 -20.59
CA ILE A 65 25.11 -8.31 -20.51
C ILE A 65 26.01 -7.86 -19.36
N ASN A 66 25.87 -8.45 -18.17
CA ASN A 66 26.63 -8.06 -16.98
C ASN A 66 28.10 -8.51 -16.98
N ARG A 67 28.52 -9.32 -17.96
CA ARG A 67 29.90 -9.80 -18.12
C ARG A 67 30.71 -8.98 -19.13
N LYS A 68 30.12 -7.96 -19.77
CA LYS A 68 30.84 -6.91 -20.50
C LYS A 68 31.33 -5.83 -19.53
#